data_AF-A0A7L9S727-F1
#
_entry.id   AF-A0A7L9S727-F1
#
_cell.length_a   1.000
_cell.length_b   1.000
_cell.length_c   1.000
_cell.angle_alpha   90.00
_cell.angle_beta   90.00
_cell.angle_gamma   90.00
#
_symmetry.space_group_name_H-M   'P 1'
#
loop_
_entity.id
_entity.type
_entity.pdbx_description
1 polymer ?
#
loop_
_entity_poly.entity_id
_entity_poly.type
_entity_poly.pdbx_seq_one_letter_code
_entity_poly.pdbx_strand_id
1 'polypeptide(L)' 'MVVNKLPVYPITVKYRQEKEEITFDNELEMVTYLEFFDSKDPEERAEVKDAQNRSVNLVVWALELKKFEVY' A
#
# COMPACT_ATOMS: atom_id res chain seq x y z
N MET A 1 -16.52 -5.73 18.78
CA MET A 1 -15.80 -6.39 17.67
C MET A 1 -14.51 -5.62 17.47
N VAL A 2 -13.35 -6.26 17.66
CA VAL A 2 -12.05 -5.63 17.38
C VAL A 2 -11.90 -5.63 15.86
N VAL A 3 -12.17 -4.51 15.21
CA VAL A 3 -11.88 -4.37 13.78
C VAL A 3 -10.37 -4.38 13.67
N ASN A 4 -9.80 -5.46 13.15
CA ASN A 4 -8.37 -5.55 12.95
C ASN A 4 -8.00 -4.57 11.82
N LYS A 5 -7.47 -3.40 12.21
CA LYS A 5 -7.15 -2.29 11.31
C LYS A 5 -5.85 -2.48 10.53
N LEU A 6 -5.11 -3.55 10.83
CA LEU A 6 -3.89 -3.85 10.11
C LEU A 6 -4.23 -4.47 8.75
N PRO A 7 -3.62 -3.98 7.65
CA PRO A 7 -3.69 -4.63 6.35
C PRO A 7 -3.07 -6.02 6.42
N VAL A 8 -3.53 -6.92 5.55
CA VAL A 8 -3.04 -8.30 5.47
C VAL A 8 -2.32 -8.48 4.13
N TYR A 9 -1.08 -8.95 4.17
CA TYR A 9 -0.33 -9.29 2.96
C TYR A 9 -0.99 -10.47 2.20
N PRO A 10 -0.84 -10.53 0.86
CA PRO A 10 -0.11 -9.58 0.02
C PRO A 10 -0.78 -8.20 -0.11
N ILE A 11 0.03 -7.18 -0.40
CA ILE A 11 -0.43 -5.80 -0.65
C ILE A 11 -0.26 -5.50 -2.13
N THR A 12 -1.35 -5.11 -2.79
CA THR A 12 -1.36 -4.77 -4.21
C THR A 12 -1.47 -3.26 -4.39
N VAL A 13 -0.52 -2.68 -5.12
CA VAL A 13 -0.51 -1.29 -5.56
C VAL A 13 -0.85 -1.23 -7.04
N LYS A 14 -1.88 -0.48 -7.40
CA LYS A 14 -2.33 -0.28 -8.77
C LYS A 14 -2.24 1.19 -9.14
N TYR A 15 -1.35 1.54 -10.05
CA TYR A 15 -1.21 2.90 -10.55
C TYR A 15 -2.26 3.16 -11.64
N ARG A 16 -3.09 4.20 -11.51
CA ARG A 16 -4.20 4.47 -12.46
C ARG A 16 -3.72 4.80 -13.88
N GLN A 17 -2.48 5.25 -14.03
CA GLN A 17 -1.90 5.58 -15.33
C GLN A 17 -1.34 4.35 -16.05
N GLU A 18 -1.06 3.29 -15.30
CA GLU A 18 -0.46 2.07 -15.83
C GLU A 18 -1.50 0.95 -15.81
N LYS A 19 -1.36 -0.01 -16.73
CA LYS A 19 -2.17 -1.24 -16.68
C LYS A 19 -1.58 -2.27 -15.71
N GLU A 20 -0.44 -1.95 -15.11
CA GLU A 20 0.30 -2.84 -14.24
C GLU A 20 -0.13 -2.65 -12.79
N GLU A 21 -0.24 -3.78 -12.09
CA GLU A 21 -0.44 -3.85 -10.66
C GLU A 21 0.76 -4.60 -10.06
N ILE A 22 1.30 -4.04 -9.00
CA ILE A 22 2.46 -4.60 -8.31
C ILE A 22 1.96 -5.19 -7.01
N THR A 23 2.31 -6.44 -6.74
CA THR A 23 1.90 -7.13 -5.53
C THR A 23 3.13 -7.46 -4.70
N PHE A 24 3.10 -7.09 -3.43
CA PHE A 24 4.17 -7.31 -2.46
C PHE A 24 3.73 -8.35 -1.44
N ASP A 25 4.50 -9.43 -1.29
CA ASP A 25 4.17 -10.51 -0.37
C ASP A 25 4.56 -10.21 1.08
N ASN A 26 5.44 -9.22 1.29
CA ASN A 26 5.92 -8.83 2.60
C ASN A 26 6.28 -7.33 2.67
N GLU A 27 6.46 -6.87 3.91
CA GLU A 27 6.77 -5.48 4.21
C GLU A 27 8.08 -5.01 3.61
N LEU A 28 9.12 -5.86 3.70
CA LEU A 28 10.47 -5.51 3.29
C LEU A 28 10.53 -5.19 1.78
N GLU A 29 9.91 -6.02 0.95
CA GLU A 29 9.80 -5.78 -0.50
C GLU A 29 9.05 -4.50 -0.80
N MET A 30 7.92 -4.28 -0.12
CA MET A 30 7.07 -3.12 -0.31
C MET A 30 7.80 -1.81 0.02
N VAL A 31 8.43 -1.71 1.21
CA VAL A 31 9.13 -0.48 1.61
C VAL A 31 10.38 -0.22 0.77
N THR A 32 11.05 -1.27 0.32
CA THR A 32 12.25 -1.15 -0.53
C THR A 32 11.90 -0.67 -1.93
N TYR A 33 10.81 -1.17 -2.50
CA TYR A 33 10.37 -0.78 -3.84
C TYR A 33 9.77 0.63 -3.87
N LEU A 34 8.93 0.95 -2.88
CA LEU A 34 8.17 2.18 -2.89
C LEU A 34 8.96 3.40 -2.39
N GLU A 35 9.96 3.23 -1.52
CA GLU A 35 10.88 4.20 -0.88
C GLU A 35 10.29 5.57 -0.45
N PHE A 36 9.68 6.31 -1.38
CA PHE A 36 8.90 7.52 -1.22
C PHE A 36 7.54 7.36 -1.90
N PHE A 37 6.51 7.03 -1.14
CA PHE A 37 5.17 6.77 -1.69
C PHE A 37 4.06 7.17 -0.70
N ASP A 38 3.02 7.84 -1.19
CA ASP A 38 1.79 8.14 -0.44
C ASP A 38 0.55 7.78 -1.27
N SER A 39 -0.17 6.76 -0.82
CA SER A 39 -1.43 6.30 -1.44
C SER A 39 -2.54 7.35 -1.52
N LYS A 40 -2.49 8.41 -0.71
CA LYS A 40 -3.44 9.52 -0.74
C LYS A 40 -2.98 10.69 -1.59
N ASP A 41 -1.74 10.67 -2.08
CA ASP A 41 -1.26 11.71 -2.97
C ASP A 41 -2.01 11.65 -4.31
N PRO A 42 -2.75 12.72 -4.68
CA PRO A 42 -3.46 12.76 -5.96
C PRO A 42 -2.52 12.73 -7.18
N GLU A 43 -1.23 13.05 -7.01
CA GLU A 43 -0.21 12.98 -8.06
C GLU A 43 0.22 11.53 -8.34
N GLU A 44 0.35 10.69 -7.31
CA GLU A 44 0.67 9.26 -7.42
C GLU A 44 -0.42 8.50 -8.20
N ARG A 45 -1.67 8.91 -8.04
CA ARG A 45 -2.85 8.26 -8.65
C ARG A 45 -2.85 6.74 -8.45
N ALA A 46 -2.38 6.27 -7.30
CA ALA A 46 -2.32 4.86 -6.96
C ALA A 46 -3.52 4.42 -6.11
N GLU A 47 -3.89 3.15 -6.23
CA GLU A 47 -4.84 2.49 -5.34
C GLU A 47 -4.14 1.32 -4.66
N VAL A 48 -4.20 1.27 -3.33
CA VAL A 48 -3.57 0.21 -2.54
C VAL A 48 -4.64 -0.66 -1.90
N LYS A 49 -4.48 -1.97 -2.06
CA LYS A 49 -5.38 -2.99 -1.55
C LYS A 49 -4.63 -4.09 -0.82
N ASP A 50 -5.28 -4.68 0.16
CA ASP A 50 -4.77 -5.85 0.86
C ASP A 50 -5.30 -7.16 0.28
N ALA A 51 -4.86 -8.29 0.84
CA ALA A 51 -5.28 -9.63 0.42
C ALA A 51 -6.80 -9.88 0.55
N GLN A 52 -7.48 -9.08 1.37
CA GLN A 52 -8.92 -9.12 1.57
C GLN A 52 -9.66 -8.10 0.69
N ASN A 53 -8.94 -7.48 -0.26
CA ASN A 53 -9.43 -6.45 -1.18
C ASN A 53 -9.94 -5.19 -0.46
N ARG A 54 -9.43 -4.92 0.77
CA ARG A 54 -9.72 -3.71 1.55
C ARG A 54 -8.76 -2.60 1.10
N SER A 55 -9.26 -1.37 1.00
CA SER A 55 -8.43 -0.22 0.68
C SER A 55 -7.48 0.11 1.83
N VAL A 56 -6.21 0.35 1.51
CA VAL A 56 -5.13 0.56 2.48
C VAL A 56 -4.57 1.98 2.37
N ASN A 57 -4.37 2.61 3.52
CA ASN A 57 -3.54 3.79 3.69
C ASN A 57 -2.09 3.39 3.84
N LEU A 58 -1.35 3.51 2.73
CA LEU A 58 0.08 3.24 2.70
C LEU A 58 0.84 4.54 2.52
N VAL A 59 1.75 4.82 3.45
CA VAL A 59 2.75 5.88 3.32
C VAL A 59 4.11 5.30 3.65
N VAL A 60 5.03 5.33 2.70
CA VAL A 60 6.42 4.92 2.83
C VAL A 60 7.30 6.16 2.63
N TRP A 61 8.26 6.36 3.52
CA TRP A 61 9.21 7.45 3.38
C TRP A 61 10.58 7.04 3.87
N ALA A 62 11.60 7.14 3.01
CA ALA A 62 12.97 6.75 3.29
C ALA A 62 13.08 5.31 3.87
N LEU A 63 12.46 4.35 3.18
CA LEU A 63 12.43 2.91 3.54
C LEU A 63 11.69 2.58 4.84
N GLU A 64 10.93 3.52 5.40
CA GLU A 64 10.13 3.30 6.61
C GLU A 64 8.63 3.42 6.34
N LEU A 65 7.84 2.52 6.93
CA LEU A 65 6.39 2.66 6.99
C LEU A 65 5.99 3.80 7.93
N LYS A 66 5.40 4.86 7.36
CA LYS A 66 4.82 5.96 8.12
C LYS A 66 3.34 5.75 8.39
N LYS A 67 2.60 5.08 7.49
CA LYS A 67 1.21 4.67 7.67
C LYS A 67 0.94 3.33 7.00
N PHE A 68 0.20 2.46 7.71
CA PHE A 68 -0.22 1.15 7.23
C PHE A 68 -1.51 0.71 7.94
N GLU A 69 -2.66 1.13 7.41
CA GLU A 69 -3.98 0.88 8.01
C GLU A 69 -5.05 0.70 6.93
N VAL A 70 -6.08 -0.12 7.19
CA VAL A 70 -7.27 -0.18 6.33
C VAL A 70 -8.27 0.93 6.66
N TYR A 71 -8.94 1.46 5.63
CA TYR A 71 -10.01 2.47 5.77
C TYR A 71 -11.38 1.85 6.08
#